data_AF-A0A091UHI9-F1
#
_entry.id   AF-A0A091UHI9-F1
#
_cell.length_a   1.000
_cell.length_b   1.000
_cell.length_c   1.000
_cell.angle_alpha   90.00
_cell.angle_beta   90.00
_cell.angle_gamma   90.00
#
_symmetry.space_group_name_H-M   'P 1'
#
loop_
_entity.id
_entity.type
_entity.pdbx_description
1 polymer ?
#
loop_
_entity_poly.entity_id
_entity_poly.type
_entity_poly.pdbx_seq_one_letter_code
_entity_poly.pdbx_strand_id
1 'polypeptide(L)'
;SDEWVLKGISGYIYGLWMKKTFGVNEYRHWIKQELDQIVAYELKTGGVLLHPIFGGGKEKDNPASHLHFSIKHPHTLSWEYYTMFQCKAHLVMRLIENRISMEFMLQVFNKLLSLASTASSQKFQSHMWSQMLVSTSGFLKSISNVSGKDIQPLIKQWVDQSGVVKFYGSFAFNRKRNVLELEIKQDYTSPGTQKYVGPLKVTVQELDGSFNHTLQIEENSLKHDIPCHSKSRRNKKKKIPLMNGEEVDMDLSAMDADSPLLWIRIDPDMSVLRKVEFEQSDFMWQYQLRYERDVVAQEEAILALEKFPTPASRLALTDILEQEQCFYRVRMLACFCLAKIANSMVSTWTGPPAMKSLFTRMFCCKTCPNIVKTNNFMNFQSYFLQKTMPVAMALLRDVHNLCPKEVLMFILDLIKYNDNRKNKFSDNYYRAELIDALANSVTPAVSVNNEVRTLDNLNPDVRLILEEITRFLNMEKLLPSYRHTITVSCLKAIRVLQKNGHVPSDPALFKSYAEYGHFIDVRIAALDAVVDYTK
;
A
#
# COMPACT_ATOMS: atom_id res chain seq x y z
N SER A 1 -4.17 -24.41 15.99
CA SER A 1 -3.20 -23.68 16.82
C SER A 1 -1.83 -23.63 16.18
N ASP A 2 -1.31 -24.72 15.60
CA ASP A 2 0.08 -24.75 15.08
C ASP A 2 0.26 -24.36 13.60
N GLU A 3 -0.84 -24.10 12.87
CA GLU A 3 -0.81 -23.82 11.44
C GLU A 3 -0.01 -22.56 11.06
N TRP A 4 0.15 -21.62 12.00
CA TRP A 4 0.89 -20.37 11.77
C TRP A 4 2.35 -20.63 11.40
N VAL A 5 2.97 -21.72 11.89
CA VAL A 5 4.35 -22.09 11.53
C VAL A 5 4.42 -22.44 10.05
N LEU A 6 3.50 -23.27 9.56
CA LEU A 6 3.46 -23.68 8.16
C LEU A 6 3.23 -22.47 7.23
N LYS A 7 2.20 -21.66 7.53
CA LYS A 7 1.87 -20.49 6.71
C LYS A 7 2.96 -19.42 6.79
N GLY A 8 3.50 -19.17 7.97
CA GLY A 8 4.60 -18.25 8.20
C GLY A 8 5.84 -18.63 7.40
N ILE A 9 6.28 -19.90 7.47
CA ILE A 9 7.44 -20.38 6.70
C ILE A 9 7.18 -20.26 5.20
N SER A 10 5.99 -20.66 4.73
CA SER A 10 5.66 -20.56 3.30
C SER A 10 5.66 -19.13 2.79
N GLY A 11 5.08 -18.18 3.54
CA GLY A 11 5.08 -16.76 3.21
C GLY A 11 6.47 -16.15 3.25
N TYR A 12 7.29 -16.55 4.23
CA TYR A 12 8.68 -16.12 4.35
C TYR A 12 9.54 -16.57 3.17
N ILE A 13 9.44 -17.85 2.76
CA ILE A 13 10.16 -18.37 1.60
C ILE A 13 9.71 -17.66 0.31
N TYR A 14 8.41 -17.42 0.16
CA TYR A 14 7.88 -16.61 -0.95
C TYR A 14 8.45 -15.19 -0.94
N GLY A 15 8.55 -14.56 0.23
CA GLY A 15 9.18 -13.25 0.41
C GLY A 15 10.65 -13.23 -0.02
N LEU A 16 11.44 -14.26 0.36
CA LEU A 16 12.83 -14.40 -0.08
C LEU A 16 12.94 -14.56 -1.61
N TRP A 17 12.06 -15.37 -2.20
CA TRP A 17 12.00 -15.51 -3.66
C TRP A 17 11.65 -14.18 -4.34
N MET A 18 10.65 -13.46 -3.84
CA MET A 18 10.27 -12.16 -4.40
C MET A 18 11.38 -11.12 -4.30
N LYS A 19 12.06 -11.04 -3.15
CA LYS A 19 13.22 -10.17 -2.93
C LYS A 19 14.33 -10.44 -3.94
N LYS A 20 14.57 -11.71 -4.29
CA LYS A 20 15.63 -12.10 -5.23
C LYS A 20 15.22 -11.94 -6.70
N THR A 21 13.97 -12.23 -7.05
CA THR A 21 13.49 -12.29 -8.44
C THR A 21 12.99 -10.94 -8.95
N PHE A 22 12.24 -10.18 -8.15
CA PHE A 22 11.61 -8.90 -8.54
C PHE A 22 12.27 -7.67 -7.90
N GLY A 23 13.16 -7.89 -6.93
CA GLY A 23 13.97 -6.87 -6.30
C GLY A 23 13.50 -6.48 -4.90
N VAL A 24 14.39 -5.78 -4.19
CA VAL A 24 14.20 -5.43 -2.76
C VAL A 24 13.08 -4.41 -2.56
N ASN A 25 12.90 -3.49 -3.49
CA ASN A 25 11.89 -2.43 -3.42
C ASN A 25 10.46 -2.98 -3.48
N GLU A 26 10.19 -3.92 -4.39
CA GLU A 26 8.89 -4.61 -4.47
C GLU A 26 8.61 -5.39 -3.19
N TYR A 27 9.63 -6.10 -2.68
CA TYR A 27 9.51 -6.85 -1.43
C TYR A 27 9.22 -5.93 -0.23
N ARG A 28 9.91 -4.79 -0.12
CA ARG A 28 9.68 -3.79 0.94
C ARG A 28 8.26 -3.19 0.84
N HIS A 29 7.79 -2.88 -0.37
CA HIS A 29 6.42 -2.43 -0.59
C HIS A 29 5.39 -3.49 -0.17
N TRP A 30 5.61 -4.75 -0.53
CA TRP A 30 4.72 -5.85 -0.14
C TRP A 30 4.64 -6.03 1.39
N ILE A 31 5.77 -5.98 2.10
CA ILE A 31 5.78 -6.03 3.57
C ILE A 31 4.96 -4.88 4.15
N LYS A 32 5.13 -3.66 3.62
CA LYS A 32 4.36 -2.50 4.04
C LYS A 32 2.86 -2.73 3.82
N GLN A 33 2.47 -3.22 2.65
CA GLN A 33 1.09 -3.51 2.32
C GLN A 33 0.47 -4.55 3.28
N GLU A 34 1.19 -5.62 3.62
CA GLU A 34 0.74 -6.60 4.61
C GLU A 34 0.59 -5.99 6.00
N LEU A 35 1.54 -5.13 6.40
CA LEU A 35 1.48 -4.41 7.66
C LEU A 35 0.23 -3.51 7.71
N ASP A 36 -0.01 -2.73 6.66
CA ASP A 36 -1.17 -1.84 6.55
C ASP A 36 -2.50 -2.60 6.57
N GLN A 37 -2.56 -3.79 5.94
CA GLN A 37 -3.74 -4.65 5.96
C GLN A 37 -4.03 -5.17 7.37
N ILE A 38 -3.02 -5.68 8.08
CA ILE A 38 -3.17 -6.16 9.45
C ILE A 38 -3.55 -5.01 10.38
N VAL A 39 -2.91 -3.85 10.24
CA VAL A 39 -3.25 -2.64 11.00
C VAL A 39 -4.71 -2.25 10.75
N ALA A 40 -5.15 -2.20 9.50
CA ALA A 40 -6.53 -1.82 9.17
C ALA A 40 -7.55 -2.82 9.72
N TYR A 41 -7.23 -4.12 9.72
CA TYR A 41 -8.10 -5.16 10.23
C TYR A 41 -8.15 -5.19 11.75
N GLU A 42 -6.99 -5.25 12.42
CA GLU A 42 -6.93 -5.38 13.88
C GLU A 42 -7.54 -4.16 14.58
N LEU A 43 -7.41 -2.96 14.00
CA LEU A 43 -8.03 -1.74 14.53
C LEU A 43 -9.54 -1.64 14.33
N LYS A 44 -10.11 -2.38 13.36
CA LYS A 44 -11.56 -2.39 13.09
C LYS A 44 -12.28 -3.50 13.84
N THR A 45 -11.73 -4.71 13.78
CA THR A 45 -12.44 -5.95 14.17
C THR A 45 -11.88 -6.54 15.46
N GLY A 46 -10.62 -6.25 15.79
CA GLY A 46 -9.89 -6.83 16.92
C GLY A 46 -8.69 -7.68 16.49
N GLY A 47 -7.86 -8.06 17.46
CA GLY A 47 -6.57 -8.70 17.20
C GLY A 47 -6.67 -10.11 16.61
N VAL A 48 -5.72 -10.45 15.74
CA VAL A 48 -5.58 -11.80 15.16
C VAL A 48 -4.65 -12.64 16.04
N LEU A 49 -5.14 -13.75 16.58
CA LEU A 49 -4.37 -14.63 17.45
C LEU A 49 -3.81 -15.81 16.66
N LEU A 50 -2.50 -16.06 16.78
CA LEU A 50 -1.82 -17.12 16.02
C LEU A 50 -1.81 -18.45 16.76
N HIS A 51 -1.55 -18.44 18.06
CA HIS A 51 -1.55 -19.63 18.89
C HIS A 51 -2.50 -19.46 20.09
N PRO A 52 -3.79 -19.81 19.95
CA PRO A 52 -4.70 -19.79 21.08
C PRO A 52 -4.27 -20.84 22.11
N ILE A 53 -3.89 -20.41 23.31
CA ILE A 53 -3.70 -21.29 24.45
C ILE A 53 -5.08 -21.73 24.93
N PHE A 54 -5.51 -22.92 24.53
CA PHE A 54 -6.76 -23.48 25.04
C PHE A 54 -6.55 -23.96 26.47
N GLY A 55 -6.88 -23.11 27.43
CA GLY A 55 -6.97 -23.51 28.84
C GLY A 55 -7.96 -24.67 28.97
N GLY A 56 -7.49 -25.82 29.46
CA GLY A 56 -8.35 -26.91 29.85
C GLY A 56 -9.29 -26.46 30.98
N GLY A 57 -10.56 -26.22 30.66
CA GLY A 57 -11.64 -26.10 31.64
C GLY A 57 -11.96 -24.72 32.22
N LYS A 58 -11.50 -23.60 31.65
CA LYS A 58 -12.01 -22.26 32.03
C LYS A 58 -12.39 -21.45 30.79
N GLU A 59 -13.70 -21.34 30.54
CA GLU A 59 -14.33 -20.66 29.39
C GLU A 59 -14.11 -19.13 29.30
N LYS A 60 -13.25 -18.52 30.13
CA LYS A 60 -13.14 -17.06 30.23
C LYS A 60 -11.95 -16.43 29.49
N ASP A 61 -11.02 -17.21 28.95
CA ASP A 61 -9.78 -16.68 28.36
C ASP A 61 -9.83 -16.52 26.83
N ASN A 62 -10.93 -16.00 26.28
CA ASN A 62 -10.94 -15.46 24.92
C ASN A 62 -10.85 -13.92 24.98
N PRO A 63 -9.65 -13.32 25.13
CA PRO A 63 -9.49 -11.87 24.99
C PRO A 63 -9.83 -11.39 23.57
N ALA A 64 -9.91 -12.29 22.58
CA ALA A 64 -10.40 -12.04 21.23
C ALA A 64 -11.92 -12.29 21.07
N SER A 65 -12.71 -12.22 22.15
CA SER A 65 -14.17 -12.42 22.13
C SER A 65 -14.97 -11.40 21.30
N HIS A 66 -14.30 -10.40 20.72
CA HIS A 66 -14.88 -9.47 19.75
C HIS A 66 -15.17 -10.12 18.38
N LEU A 67 -14.59 -11.30 18.09
CA LEU A 67 -14.87 -12.04 16.87
C LEU A 67 -16.11 -12.93 17.07
N HIS A 68 -17.11 -12.82 16.18
CA HIS A 68 -18.35 -13.62 16.20
C HIS A 68 -18.12 -15.14 16.05
N PHE A 69 -16.88 -15.58 15.84
CA PHE A 69 -16.55 -16.96 15.52
C PHE A 69 -15.39 -17.53 16.35
N SER A 70 -15.49 -18.82 16.68
CA SER A 70 -14.47 -19.54 17.44
C SER A 70 -13.17 -19.69 16.65
N ILE A 71 -12.02 -19.60 17.32
CA ILE A 71 -10.68 -19.82 16.73
C ILE A 71 -10.27 -21.31 16.85
N LYS A 72 -11.11 -22.14 17.49
CA LYS A 72 -10.80 -23.57 17.75
C LYS A 72 -10.77 -24.40 16.48
N HIS A 73 -11.59 -24.06 15.49
CA HIS A 73 -11.75 -24.87 14.29
C HIS A 73 -11.53 -24.05 13.02
N PRO A 74 -10.97 -24.64 11.95
CA PRO A 74 -10.77 -23.93 10.69
C PRO A 74 -12.08 -23.43 10.05
N HIS A 75 -13.15 -24.22 10.17
CA HIS A 75 -14.45 -23.91 9.55
C HIS A 75 -15.22 -22.77 10.22
N THR A 76 -14.79 -22.32 11.40
CA THR A 76 -15.36 -21.15 12.05
C THR A 76 -14.62 -19.86 11.67
N LEU A 77 -13.46 -19.91 11.00
CA LEU A 77 -12.72 -18.70 10.65
C LEU A 77 -13.33 -18.02 9.41
N SER A 78 -13.48 -16.70 9.48
CA SER A 78 -13.71 -15.87 8.30
C SER A 78 -12.49 -15.91 7.38
N TRP A 79 -12.71 -15.83 6.06
CA TRP A 79 -11.63 -15.68 5.09
C TRP A 79 -10.79 -14.43 5.33
N GLU A 80 -11.40 -13.32 5.77
CA GLU A 80 -10.66 -12.10 6.13
C GLU A 80 -9.76 -12.33 7.36
N TYR A 81 -10.24 -13.07 8.35
CA TYR A 81 -9.42 -13.43 9.50
C TYR A 81 -8.26 -14.35 9.08
N TYR A 82 -8.54 -15.31 8.20
CA TYR A 82 -7.55 -16.28 7.74
C TYR A 82 -6.47 -15.64 6.85
N THR A 83 -6.81 -14.66 6.00
CA THR A 83 -5.80 -13.90 5.25
C THR A 83 -4.92 -13.09 6.18
N MET A 84 -5.51 -12.42 7.19
CA MET A 84 -4.73 -11.68 8.19
C MET A 84 -3.87 -12.60 9.06
N PHE A 85 -4.34 -13.81 9.35
CA PHE A 85 -3.55 -14.86 10.02
C PHE A 85 -2.30 -15.24 9.21
N GLN A 86 -2.43 -15.38 7.89
CA GLN A 86 -1.30 -15.64 7.00
C GLN A 86 -0.31 -14.48 6.97
N CYS A 87 -0.80 -13.24 6.80
CA CYS A 87 0.05 -12.05 6.79
C CYS A 87 0.79 -11.91 8.14
N LYS A 88 0.07 -12.07 9.26
CA LYS A 88 0.67 -11.96 10.59
C LYS A 88 1.70 -13.06 10.84
N ALA A 89 1.42 -14.29 10.42
CA ALA A 89 2.39 -15.38 10.51
C ALA A 89 3.67 -15.09 9.70
N HIS A 90 3.54 -14.53 8.50
CA HIS A 90 4.69 -14.11 7.69
C HIS A 90 5.49 -12.99 8.38
N LEU A 91 4.83 -11.94 8.88
CA LEU A 91 5.53 -10.86 9.56
C LEU A 91 6.20 -11.34 10.87
N VAL A 92 5.58 -12.25 11.63
CA VAL A 92 6.21 -12.87 12.82
C VAL A 92 7.46 -13.65 12.44
N MET A 93 7.47 -14.40 11.33
CA MET A 93 8.67 -15.08 10.85
C MET A 93 9.80 -14.10 10.53
N ARG A 94 9.46 -12.92 10.00
CA ARG A 94 10.42 -11.83 9.80
C ARG A 94 10.95 -11.24 11.11
N LEU A 95 10.11 -11.15 12.15
CA LEU A 95 10.56 -10.77 13.50
C LEU A 95 11.58 -11.77 14.06
N ILE A 96 11.35 -13.07 13.82
CA ILE A 96 12.29 -14.13 14.20
C ILE A 96 13.61 -13.98 13.42
N GLU A 97 13.56 -13.73 12.12
CA GLU A 97 14.76 -13.45 11.29
C GLU A 97 15.56 -12.28 11.87
N ASN A 98 14.92 -11.16 12.22
CA ASN A 98 15.59 -9.98 12.76
C ASN A 98 16.32 -10.25 14.10
N ARG A 99 15.85 -11.21 14.89
CA ARG A 99 16.48 -11.59 16.17
C ARG A 99 17.60 -12.60 16.00
N ILE A 100 17.42 -13.55 15.09
CA ILE A 100 18.27 -14.73 14.99
C ILE A 100 19.31 -14.60 13.90
N SER A 101 19.03 -13.85 12.82
CA SER A 101 19.73 -13.83 11.53
C SER A 101 19.24 -14.89 10.54
N MET A 102 19.38 -14.56 9.25
CA MET A 102 18.97 -15.40 8.12
C MET A 102 19.75 -16.73 8.05
N GLU A 103 21.04 -16.73 8.40
CA GLU A 103 21.90 -17.93 8.33
C GLU A 103 21.43 -19.03 9.28
N PHE A 104 21.16 -18.68 10.53
CA PHE A 104 20.63 -19.61 11.51
C PHE A 104 19.22 -20.07 11.15
N MET A 105 18.39 -19.20 10.57
CA MET A 105 17.06 -19.59 10.11
C MET A 105 17.13 -20.65 8.99
N LEU A 106 18.09 -20.52 8.08
CA LEU A 106 18.36 -21.52 7.04
C LEU A 106 18.81 -22.86 7.63
N GLN A 107 19.69 -22.85 8.64
CA GLN A 107 20.11 -24.07 9.34
C GLN A 107 18.92 -24.78 10.02
N VAL A 108 18.02 -24.03 10.64
CA VAL A 108 16.79 -24.57 11.24
C VAL A 108 15.91 -25.24 10.17
N PHE A 109 15.67 -24.58 9.03
CA PHE A 109 14.86 -25.16 7.96
C PHE A 109 15.49 -26.43 7.37
N ASN A 110 16.81 -26.42 7.13
CA ASN A 110 17.52 -27.60 6.65
C ASN A 110 17.41 -28.76 7.64
N LYS A 111 17.52 -28.50 8.94
CA LYS A 111 17.34 -29.52 9.98
C LYS A 111 15.92 -30.09 10.00
N LEU A 112 14.90 -29.26 9.86
CA LEU A 112 13.51 -29.70 9.80
C LEU A 112 13.25 -30.58 8.57
N LEU A 113 13.76 -30.18 7.40
CA LEU A 113 13.62 -30.93 6.16
C LEU A 113 14.42 -32.24 6.19
N SER A 114 15.62 -32.26 6.78
CA SER A 114 16.38 -33.50 6.92
C SER A 114 15.66 -34.50 7.81
N LEU A 115 15.08 -34.06 8.94
CA LEU A 115 14.29 -34.92 9.82
C LEU A 115 13.06 -35.47 9.10
N ALA A 116 12.35 -34.63 8.34
CA ALA A 116 11.20 -35.05 7.56
C ALA A 116 11.58 -36.07 6.46
N SER A 117 12.68 -35.85 5.75
CA SER A 117 13.15 -36.75 4.68
C SER A 117 13.65 -38.10 5.23
N THR A 118 14.29 -38.11 6.41
CA THR A 118 14.70 -39.36 7.06
C THR A 118 13.48 -40.14 7.55
N ALA A 119 12.47 -39.46 8.09
CA ALA A 119 11.23 -40.10 8.53
C ALA A 119 10.39 -40.66 7.37
N SER A 120 10.36 -39.98 6.22
CA SER A 120 9.53 -40.37 5.06
C SER A 120 10.10 -41.55 4.25
N SER A 121 11.43 -41.73 4.23
CA SER A 121 12.10 -42.74 3.40
C SER A 121 12.08 -44.14 4.00
N GLN A 122 11.78 -44.27 5.30
CA GLN A 122 11.74 -45.56 5.98
C GLN A 122 10.35 -46.22 5.87
N LYS A 123 10.33 -47.55 5.71
CA LYS A 123 9.08 -48.32 5.69
C LYS A 123 8.44 -48.32 7.09
N PHE A 124 7.39 -47.52 7.26
CA PHE A 124 6.37 -47.58 8.33
C PHE A 124 6.90 -47.90 9.74
N GLN A 125 7.83 -47.09 10.25
CA GLN A 125 8.14 -47.08 11.68
C GLN A 125 7.22 -46.07 12.39
N SER A 126 6.21 -46.58 13.12
CA SER A 126 5.15 -45.77 13.73
C SER A 126 5.65 -44.62 14.61
N HIS A 127 6.80 -44.77 15.28
CA HIS A 127 7.39 -43.72 16.11
C HIS A 127 8.08 -42.61 15.32
N MET A 128 8.65 -42.92 14.15
CA MET A 128 9.42 -41.95 13.35
C MET A 128 8.52 -41.00 12.56
N TRP A 129 7.29 -41.42 12.24
CA TRP A 129 6.34 -40.53 11.55
C TRP A 129 5.91 -39.32 12.36
N SER A 130 5.93 -39.42 13.69
CA SER A 130 5.68 -38.26 14.56
C SER A 130 6.70 -37.13 14.36
N GLN A 131 7.89 -37.43 13.80
CA GLN A 131 8.91 -36.43 13.48
C GLN A 131 8.56 -35.60 12.23
N MET A 132 7.58 -36.03 11.43
CA MET A 132 7.03 -35.21 10.33
C MET A 132 6.04 -34.15 10.84
N LEU A 133 5.53 -34.30 12.07
CA LEU A 133 4.64 -33.33 12.68
C LEU A 133 5.44 -32.17 13.26
N VAL A 134 5.37 -31.02 12.61
CA VAL A 134 5.99 -29.78 13.11
C VAL A 134 4.96 -29.03 13.95
N SER A 135 5.08 -29.14 15.27
CA SER A 135 4.32 -28.31 16.23
C SER A 135 5.06 -27.01 16.54
N THR A 136 4.35 -26.03 17.09
CA THR A 136 4.95 -24.77 17.57
C THR A 136 6.07 -25.06 18.57
N SER A 137 5.83 -25.94 19.54
CA SER A 137 6.82 -26.27 20.56
C SER A 137 8.06 -26.98 19.99
N GLY A 138 7.90 -27.87 19.01
CA GLY A 138 9.01 -28.52 18.31
C GLY A 138 9.84 -27.52 17.50
N PHE A 139 9.17 -26.60 16.80
CA PHE A 139 9.80 -25.55 16.03
C PHE A 139 10.62 -24.60 16.92
N LEU A 140 10.04 -24.10 18.01
CA LEU A 140 10.72 -23.21 18.96
C LEU A 140 11.94 -23.88 19.61
N LYS A 141 11.85 -25.16 19.96
CA LYS A 141 13.00 -25.93 20.46
C LYS A 141 14.11 -26.04 19.41
N SER A 142 13.75 -26.30 18.15
CA SER A 142 14.73 -26.37 17.06
C SER A 142 15.47 -25.04 16.88
N ILE A 143 14.73 -23.93 16.92
CA ILE A 143 15.31 -22.59 16.85
C ILE A 143 16.23 -22.30 18.04
N SER A 144 15.77 -22.56 19.27
CA SER A 144 16.56 -22.34 20.48
C SER A 144 17.86 -23.16 20.47
N ASN A 145 17.82 -24.38 19.94
CA ASN A 145 18.99 -25.26 19.85
C ASN A 145 20.02 -24.78 18.82
N VAL A 146 19.59 -24.14 17.73
CA VAL A 146 20.48 -23.66 16.66
C VAL A 146 21.03 -22.26 16.98
N SER A 147 20.17 -21.35 17.43
CA SER A 147 20.54 -19.96 17.67
C SER A 147 21.11 -19.70 19.07
N GLY A 148 20.78 -20.53 20.06
CA GLY A 148 21.10 -20.27 21.47
C GLY A 148 20.42 -19.05 22.09
N LYS A 149 19.51 -18.37 21.37
CA LYS A 149 18.78 -17.18 21.81
C LYS A 149 17.38 -17.57 22.31
N ASP A 150 16.94 -16.90 23.39
CA ASP A 150 15.58 -17.05 23.89
C ASP A 150 14.59 -16.21 23.06
N ILE A 151 13.68 -16.88 22.36
CA ILE A 151 12.60 -16.27 21.57
C ILE A 151 11.24 -16.33 22.26
N GLN A 152 11.14 -16.93 23.46
CA GLN A 152 9.88 -17.02 24.20
C GLN A 152 9.23 -15.64 24.44
N PRO A 153 9.97 -14.55 24.77
CA PRO A 153 9.36 -13.23 24.91
C PRO A 153 8.70 -12.73 23.62
N LEU A 154 9.31 -13.01 22.46
CA LEU A 154 8.78 -12.62 21.16
C LEU A 154 7.50 -13.39 20.83
N ILE A 155 7.47 -14.69 21.10
CA ILE A 155 6.30 -15.54 20.89
C ILE A 155 5.15 -15.09 21.79
N LYS A 156 5.45 -14.84 23.07
CA LYS A 156 4.45 -14.34 24.00
C LYS A 156 3.83 -13.01 23.56
N GLN A 157 4.63 -12.13 22.96
CA GLN A 157 4.19 -10.81 22.51
C GLN A 157 3.42 -10.80 21.19
N TRP A 158 3.78 -11.65 20.22
CA TRP A 158 3.22 -11.56 18.86
C TRP A 158 2.40 -12.76 18.41
N VAL A 159 2.55 -13.90 19.10
CA VAL A 159 1.88 -15.16 18.77
C VAL A 159 0.77 -15.46 19.78
N ASP A 160 1.07 -15.33 21.08
CA ASP A 160 0.11 -15.56 22.17
C ASP A 160 -0.71 -14.32 22.51
N GLN A 161 -0.19 -13.13 22.18
CA GLN A 161 -0.90 -11.87 22.29
C GLN A 161 -1.21 -11.33 20.90
N SER A 162 -2.44 -10.82 20.75
CA SER A 162 -2.90 -10.18 19.54
C SER A 162 -2.92 -8.66 19.73
N GLY A 163 -2.51 -7.91 18.71
CA GLY A 163 -2.54 -6.47 18.74
C GLY A 163 -1.43 -5.85 17.89
N VAL A 164 -1.75 -4.70 17.32
CA VAL A 164 -0.80 -3.81 16.65
C VAL A 164 -0.36 -2.73 17.63
N VAL A 165 0.88 -2.27 17.48
CA VAL A 165 1.41 -1.20 18.32
C VAL A 165 1.19 0.14 17.61
N LYS A 166 0.48 1.07 18.25
CA LYS A 166 0.39 2.45 17.75
C LYS A 166 1.43 3.31 18.42
N PHE A 167 2.34 3.88 17.62
CA PHE A 167 3.27 4.90 18.12
C PHE A 167 2.84 6.28 17.63
N TYR A 168 2.73 7.21 18.57
CA TYR A 168 2.61 8.64 18.35
C TYR A 168 3.95 9.26 18.68
N GLY A 169 4.64 9.79 17.67
CA GLY A 169 5.91 10.48 17.90
C GLY A 169 5.79 11.98 17.62
N SER A 170 6.35 12.77 18.53
CA SER A 170 6.56 14.20 18.37
C SER A 170 8.01 14.51 18.73
N PHE A 171 8.56 15.61 18.22
CA PHE A 171 9.94 15.97 18.48
C PHE A 171 10.10 17.46 18.72
N ALA A 172 11.07 17.82 19.55
CA ALA A 172 11.49 19.19 19.78
C ALA A 172 13.02 19.26 19.67
N PHE A 173 13.54 20.30 19.01
CA PHE A 173 14.98 20.50 18.90
C PHE A 173 15.46 21.55 19.90
N ASN A 174 16.34 21.15 20.82
CA ASN A 174 16.93 22.04 21.82
C ASN A 174 18.27 22.59 21.35
N ARG A 175 18.23 23.81 20.80
CA ARG A 175 19.42 24.50 20.26
C ARG A 175 20.54 24.69 21.28
N LYS A 176 20.22 25.03 22.54
CA LYS A 176 21.25 25.32 23.56
C LYS A 176 22.08 24.09 23.90
N ARG A 177 21.43 22.91 23.90
CA ARG A 177 22.07 21.63 24.20
C ARG A 177 22.56 20.90 22.94
N ASN A 178 22.15 21.35 21.74
CA ASN A 178 22.31 20.62 20.48
C ASN A 178 21.76 19.19 20.56
N VAL A 179 20.58 19.05 21.16
CA VAL A 179 19.92 17.77 21.43
C VAL A 179 18.54 17.77 20.79
N LEU A 180 18.21 16.69 20.10
CA LEU A 180 16.87 16.36 19.65
C LEU A 180 16.13 15.64 20.78
N GLU A 181 15.09 16.27 21.32
CA GLU A 181 14.21 15.69 22.33
C GLU A 181 13.06 14.97 21.57
N LEU A 182 13.15 13.65 21.46
CA LEU A 182 12.15 12.82 20.78
C LEU A 182 11.18 12.26 21.82
N GLU A 183 9.90 12.59 21.70
CA GLU A 183 8.83 12.04 22.53
C GLU A 183 8.09 10.94 21.75
N ILE A 184 8.09 9.71 22.28
CA ILE A 184 7.35 8.57 21.73
C ILE A 184 6.29 8.15 22.74
N LYS A 185 5.03 8.24 22.33
CA LYS A 185 3.85 7.79 23.06
C LYS A 185 3.28 6.54 22.41
N GLN A 186 2.86 5.59 23.23
CA GLN A 186 2.15 4.39 22.81
C GLN A 186 0.67 4.54 23.13
N ASP A 187 -0.18 4.34 22.13
CA ASP A 187 -1.62 4.24 22.36
C ASP A 187 -2.04 2.77 22.45
N TYR A 188 -2.56 2.40 23.61
CA TYR A 188 -3.12 1.08 23.91
C TYR A 188 -4.63 1.14 24.20
N THR A 189 -5.25 2.31 24.03
CA THR A 189 -6.67 2.54 24.36
C THR A 189 -7.58 2.04 23.24
N SER A 190 -7.10 2.06 22.01
CA SER A 190 -7.89 1.66 20.85
C SER A 190 -8.03 0.13 20.75
N PRO A 191 -9.17 -0.38 20.24
CA PRO A 191 -9.37 -1.82 20.08
C PRO A 191 -8.31 -2.43 19.17
N GLY A 192 -7.83 -3.62 19.51
CA GLY A 192 -6.79 -4.32 18.73
C GLY A 192 -5.38 -3.74 18.86
N THR A 193 -5.11 -2.93 19.90
CA THR A 193 -3.76 -2.46 20.21
C THR A 193 -3.14 -3.16 21.40
N GLN A 194 -1.81 -3.25 21.41
CA GLN A 194 -1.05 -3.82 22.52
C GLN A 194 0.13 -2.94 22.93
N LYS A 195 0.55 -3.07 24.19
CA LYS A 195 1.75 -2.39 24.70
C LYS A 195 3.01 -3.08 24.16
N TYR A 196 3.92 -2.28 23.62
CA TYR A 196 5.23 -2.74 23.20
C TYR A 196 6.28 -2.46 24.27
N VAL A 197 7.11 -3.46 24.55
CA VAL A 197 8.32 -3.33 25.34
C VAL A 197 9.48 -3.91 24.55
N GLY A 198 10.47 -3.08 24.23
CA GLY A 198 11.63 -3.52 23.46
C GLY A 198 12.35 -2.41 22.70
N PRO A 199 13.38 -2.77 21.92
CA PRO A 199 14.18 -1.83 21.16
C PRO A 199 13.46 -1.36 19.90
N LEU A 200 13.38 -0.06 19.70
CA LEU A 200 12.90 0.60 18.49
C LEU A 200 14.05 1.38 17.84
N LYS A 201 14.30 1.12 16.55
CA LYS A 201 15.30 1.88 15.79
C LYS A 201 14.71 3.20 15.31
N VAL A 202 15.47 4.28 15.43
CA VAL A 202 15.13 5.61 14.89
C VAL A 202 16.33 6.10 14.08
N THR A 203 16.09 6.49 12.84
CA THR A 203 17.11 7.06 11.95
C THR A 203 16.85 8.55 11.81
N VAL A 204 17.81 9.37 12.18
CA VAL A 204 17.76 10.83 12.07
C VAL A 204 18.65 11.24 10.91
N GLN A 205 18.08 11.92 9.91
CA GLN A 205 18.86 12.56 8.87
C GLN A 205 19.19 13.99 9.29
N GLU A 206 20.48 14.27 9.43
CA GLU A 206 21.01 15.60 9.74
C GLU A 206 21.77 16.19 8.54
N LEU A 207 22.22 17.45 8.65
CA LEU A 207 23.01 18.14 7.62
C LEU A 207 24.39 17.49 7.34
N ASP A 208 24.97 16.76 8.28
CA ASP A 208 26.28 16.10 8.12
C ASP A 208 26.15 14.58 7.84
N GLY A 209 24.94 14.02 7.84
CA GLY A 209 24.71 12.62 7.47
C GLY A 209 23.50 11.98 8.14
N SER A 210 23.30 10.69 7.85
CA SER A 210 22.29 9.84 8.49
C SER A 210 22.85 9.17 9.75
N PHE A 211 22.18 9.30 10.88
CA PHE A 211 22.56 8.63 12.14
C PHE A 211 21.47 7.68 12.62
N ASN A 212 21.87 6.47 12.98
CA ASN A 212 20.96 5.43 13.47
C ASN A 212 21.07 5.34 15.00
N HIS A 213 19.93 5.49 15.68
CA HIS A 213 19.80 5.37 17.12
C HIS A 213 18.88 4.21 17.46
N THR A 214 19.22 3.45 18.50
CA THR A 214 18.34 2.38 19.03
C THR A 214 17.82 2.81 20.39
N LEU A 215 16.52 3.03 20.48
CA LEU A 215 15.84 3.48 21.68
C LEU A 215 15.18 2.27 22.36
N GLN A 216 15.35 2.12 23.67
CA GLN A 216 14.59 1.14 24.43
C GLN A 216 13.25 1.76 24.83
N ILE A 217 12.16 1.06 24.55
CA ILE A 217 10.81 1.46 24.93
C ILE A 217 10.35 0.55 26.07
N GLU A 218 10.16 1.13 27.25
CA GLU A 218 9.72 0.43 28.45
C GLU A 218 8.38 0.96 28.97
N GLU A 219 8.19 2.29 28.84
CA GLU A 219 7.02 3.02 29.28
C GLU A 219 6.09 3.42 28.13
N ASN A 220 4.88 3.84 28.48
CA ASN A 220 3.87 4.28 27.51
C ASN A 220 4.19 5.65 26.91
N SER A 221 4.88 6.52 27.64
CA SER A 221 5.30 7.84 27.15
C SER A 221 6.75 8.03 27.52
N LEU A 222 7.62 8.13 26.54
CA LEU A 222 9.05 8.18 26.76
C LEU A 222 9.64 9.38 26.01
N LYS A 223 10.46 10.16 26.72
CA LYS A 223 11.24 11.26 26.15
C LYS A 223 12.69 10.83 26.09
N HIS A 224 13.24 10.81 24.88
CA HIS A 224 14.62 10.44 24.61
C HIS A 224 15.40 11.63 24.07
N ASP A 225 16.51 11.94 24.73
CA ASP A 225 17.46 12.97 24.30
C ASP A 225 18.47 12.33 23.33
N ILE A 226 18.39 12.68 22.05
CA ILE A 226 19.33 12.25 21.01
C ILE A 226 20.34 13.37 20.75
N PRO A 227 21.65 13.14 20.95
CA PRO A 227 22.66 14.15 20.65
C PRO A 227 22.77 14.35 19.13
N CYS A 228 22.64 15.59 18.68
CA CYS A 228 22.86 15.92 17.28
C CYS A 228 24.35 16.10 16.99
N HIS A 229 24.83 15.49 15.92
CA HIS A 229 26.24 15.56 15.52
C HIS A 229 26.52 16.83 14.72
N SER A 230 25.53 17.25 13.94
CA SER A 230 25.61 18.40 13.06
C SER A 230 25.42 19.70 13.82
N LYS A 231 26.09 20.76 13.35
CA LYS A 231 25.86 22.13 13.82
C LYS A 231 25.02 22.89 12.80
N SER A 232 23.97 23.56 13.25
CA SER A 232 23.18 24.47 12.42
C SER A 232 24.10 25.55 11.81
N ARG A 233 24.13 25.66 10.49
CA ARG A 233 24.84 26.74 9.77
C ARG A 233 23.88 27.41 8.80
N ARG A 234 23.94 28.74 8.72
CA ARG A 234 23.15 29.55 7.79
C ARG A 234 23.70 29.45 6.36
N ASN A 235 23.62 28.27 5.76
CA ASN A 235 23.98 28.05 4.37
C ASN A 235 22.70 27.84 3.57
N LYS A 236 22.52 28.60 2.49
CA LYS A 236 21.35 28.44 1.60
C LYS A 236 21.41 27.13 0.80
N LYS A 237 22.61 26.63 0.52
CA LYS A 237 22.84 25.35 -0.17
C LYS A 237 23.99 24.60 0.48
N LYS A 238 23.87 23.29 0.59
CA LYS A 238 24.92 22.41 1.11
C LYS A 238 24.87 21.05 0.42
N LYS A 239 26.03 20.45 0.16
CA LYS A 239 26.17 19.03 -0.18
C LYS A 239 26.02 18.21 1.09
N ILE A 240 25.05 17.31 1.10
CA ILE A 240 24.71 16.49 2.26
C ILE A 240 24.88 15.02 1.88
N PRO A 241 25.69 14.25 2.62
CA PRO A 241 25.81 12.82 2.39
C PRO A 241 24.54 12.11 2.87
N LEU A 242 23.88 11.40 1.97
CA LEU A 242 22.77 10.51 2.30
C LEU A 242 23.29 9.18 2.86
N MET A 243 22.39 8.36 3.42
CA MET A 243 22.72 7.02 3.94
C MET A 243 23.44 6.12 2.91
N ASN A 244 23.23 6.38 1.62
CA ASN A 244 23.83 5.61 0.53
C ASN A 244 25.24 6.10 0.13
N GLY A 245 25.75 7.14 0.78
CA GLY A 245 27.02 7.79 0.41
C GLY A 245 26.92 8.75 -0.78
N GLU A 246 25.74 8.93 -1.37
CA GLU A 246 25.50 9.96 -2.39
C GLU A 246 25.47 11.34 -1.72
N GLU A 247 26.35 12.25 -2.16
CA GLU A 247 26.28 13.66 -1.78
C GLU A 247 25.30 14.39 -2.68
N VAL A 248 24.26 14.98 -2.08
CA VAL A 248 23.24 15.71 -2.82
C VAL A 248 23.26 17.18 -2.42
N ASP A 249 23.26 18.06 -3.42
CA ASP A 249 23.08 19.49 -3.23
C ASP A 249 21.63 19.79 -2.84
N MET A 250 21.42 20.15 -1.58
CA MET A 250 20.10 20.49 -1.04
C MET A 250 19.97 22.00 -0.87
N ASP A 251 18.81 22.53 -1.28
CA ASP A 251 18.40 23.90 -0.99
C ASP A 251 17.78 23.94 0.41
N LEU A 252 18.38 24.69 1.33
CA LEU A 252 18.00 24.77 2.74
C LEU A 252 17.19 26.03 3.06
N SER A 253 16.70 26.74 2.06
CA SER A 253 15.93 27.99 2.23
C SER A 253 14.61 27.82 3.01
N ALA A 254 13.99 26.64 2.93
CA ALA A 254 12.76 26.31 3.65
C ALA A 254 12.99 25.79 5.08
N MET A 255 14.25 25.49 5.44
CA MET A 255 14.61 24.96 6.75
C MET A 255 14.72 26.09 7.78
N ASP A 256 14.39 25.79 9.03
CA ASP A 256 14.74 26.68 10.13
C ASP A 256 16.26 26.82 10.22
N ALA A 257 16.74 28.06 10.13
CA ALA A 257 18.16 28.40 10.19
C ALA A 257 18.85 27.88 11.46
N ASP A 258 18.05 27.59 12.49
CA ASP A 258 18.51 27.22 13.81
C ASP A 258 18.45 25.71 14.12
N SER A 259 17.93 24.87 13.21
CA SER A 259 17.86 23.41 13.35
C SER A 259 18.64 22.69 12.25
N PRO A 260 19.55 21.73 12.56
CA PRO A 260 20.26 20.95 11.55
C PRO A 260 19.52 19.68 11.09
N LEU A 261 18.24 19.51 11.47
CA LEU A 261 17.47 18.30 11.23
C LEU A 261 16.72 18.37 9.89
N LEU A 262 16.83 17.30 9.09
CA LEU A 262 16.15 17.21 7.79
C LEU A 262 14.87 16.36 7.89
N TRP A 263 14.98 15.11 8.35
CA TRP A 263 13.83 14.23 8.59
C TRP A 263 14.18 13.14 9.61
N ILE A 264 13.15 12.55 10.21
CA ILE A 264 13.30 11.48 11.19
C ILE A 264 12.48 10.28 10.73
N ARG A 265 13.05 9.09 10.77
CA ARG A 265 12.36 7.84 10.48
C ARG A 265 12.31 6.96 11.72
N ILE A 266 11.13 6.48 12.04
CA ILE A 266 10.93 5.49 13.08
C ILE A 266 10.84 4.12 12.40
N ASP A 267 11.62 3.16 12.89
CA ASP A 267 11.72 1.75 12.49
C ASP A 267 11.74 1.50 10.96
N PRO A 268 12.78 1.99 10.25
CA PRO A 268 12.91 1.80 8.81
C PRO A 268 12.99 0.32 8.39
N ASP A 269 13.37 -0.57 9.30
CA ASP A 269 13.41 -2.00 9.06
C ASP A 269 12.04 -2.68 9.23
N MET A 270 10.96 -1.97 9.56
CA MET A 270 9.63 -2.57 9.82
C MET A 270 9.70 -3.77 10.77
N SER A 271 10.51 -3.64 11.82
CA SER A 271 10.84 -4.69 12.78
C SER A 271 9.78 -4.89 13.87
N VAL A 272 8.68 -4.13 13.81
CA VAL A 272 7.56 -4.20 14.76
C VAL A 272 6.25 -4.15 13.97
N LEU A 273 5.22 -4.90 14.40
CA LEU A 273 3.88 -4.72 13.84
C LEU A 273 3.29 -3.42 14.41
N ARG A 274 3.43 -2.34 13.65
CA ARG A 274 3.10 -1.01 14.13
C ARG A 274 2.32 -0.17 13.13
N LYS A 275 1.61 0.80 13.67
CA LYS A 275 1.17 2.00 12.96
C LYS A 275 1.87 3.19 13.60
N VAL A 276 2.52 4.02 12.81
CA VAL A 276 3.24 5.19 13.34
C VAL A 276 2.65 6.46 12.79
N GLU A 277 2.21 7.31 13.71
CA GLU A 277 1.77 8.66 13.43
C GLU A 277 2.85 9.58 13.97
N PHE A 278 3.51 10.28 13.05
CA PHE A 278 4.64 11.13 13.37
C PHE A 278 4.38 12.54 12.85
N GLU A 279 4.56 13.52 13.72
CA GLU A 279 4.38 14.93 13.38
C GLU A 279 5.72 15.49 12.86
N GLN A 280 5.75 15.85 11.58
CA GLN A 280 6.84 16.64 10.98
C GLN A 280 6.26 17.81 10.20
N SER A 281 7.09 18.82 10.01
CA SER A 281 6.77 19.95 9.15
C SER A 281 6.77 19.54 7.66
N ASP A 282 6.04 20.31 6.84
CA ASP A 282 5.86 20.05 5.41
C ASP A 282 7.21 19.90 4.66
N PHE A 283 8.18 20.79 4.89
CA PHE A 283 9.47 20.73 4.20
C PHE A 283 10.24 19.42 4.48
N MET A 284 10.08 18.83 5.66
CA MET A 284 10.75 17.58 6.03
C MET A 284 10.21 16.41 5.22
N TRP A 285 8.89 16.33 5.06
CA TRP A 285 8.24 15.33 4.21
C TRP A 285 8.60 15.51 2.73
N GLN A 286 8.72 16.75 2.26
CA GLN A 286 9.18 17.04 0.89
C GLN A 286 10.61 16.58 0.65
N TYR A 287 11.53 16.85 1.59
CA TYR A 287 12.93 16.39 1.48
C TYR A 287 13.04 14.87 1.57
N GLN A 288 12.29 14.24 2.49
CA GLN A 288 12.22 12.79 2.60
C GLN A 288 11.75 12.19 1.27
N LEU A 289 10.72 12.74 0.64
CA LEU A 289 10.24 12.26 -0.64
C LEU A 289 11.30 12.35 -1.76
N ARG A 290 12.00 13.50 -1.86
CA ARG A 290 12.94 13.78 -2.96
C ARG A 290 14.27 13.02 -2.86
N TYR A 291 14.78 12.84 -1.65
CA TYR A 291 16.15 12.38 -1.44
C TYR A 291 16.24 10.99 -0.82
N GLU A 292 15.22 10.52 -0.10
CA GLU A 292 15.22 9.18 0.44
C GLU A 292 15.03 8.15 -0.67
N ARG A 293 15.81 7.06 -0.63
CA ARG A 293 15.72 5.96 -1.61
C ARG A 293 14.90 4.78 -1.12
N ASP A 294 14.53 4.75 0.15
CA ASP A 294 13.65 3.75 0.73
C ASP A 294 12.20 3.99 0.29
N VAL A 295 11.63 3.03 -0.43
CA VAL A 295 10.26 3.07 -0.96
C VAL A 295 9.24 3.25 0.16
N VAL A 296 9.42 2.60 1.31
CA VAL A 296 8.47 2.70 2.43
C VAL A 296 8.39 4.13 2.93
N ALA A 297 9.56 4.77 3.07
CA ALA A 297 9.68 6.15 3.52
C ALA A 297 9.12 7.14 2.50
N GLN A 298 9.32 6.92 1.20
CA GLN A 298 8.71 7.74 0.15
C GLN A 298 7.18 7.62 0.14
N GLU A 299 6.65 6.41 0.31
CA GLU A 299 5.21 6.19 0.37
C GLU A 299 4.58 6.81 1.63
N GLU A 300 5.21 6.68 2.79
CA GLU A 300 4.77 7.38 4.02
C GLU A 300 4.79 8.90 3.84
N ALA A 301 5.85 9.43 3.22
CA ALA A 301 5.95 10.86 2.93
C ALA A 301 4.82 11.32 1.99
N ILE A 302 4.51 10.55 0.94
CA ILE A 302 3.40 10.86 0.03
C ILE A 302 2.06 10.90 0.78
N LEU A 303 1.79 9.90 1.63
CA LEU A 303 0.57 9.85 2.44
C LEU A 303 0.48 10.99 3.46
N ALA A 304 1.62 11.42 4.03
CA ALA A 304 1.68 12.56 4.93
C ALA A 304 1.46 13.89 4.18
N LEU A 305 2.05 14.04 2.99
CA LEU A 305 1.92 15.22 2.13
C LEU A 305 0.49 15.43 1.63
N GLU A 306 -0.35 14.39 1.57
CA GLU A 306 -1.78 14.54 1.29
C GLU A 306 -2.48 15.49 2.28
N LYS A 307 -1.96 15.62 3.51
CA LYS A 307 -2.50 16.52 4.54
C LYS A 307 -2.03 17.96 4.38
N PHE A 308 -0.97 18.21 3.61
CA PHE A 308 -0.32 19.52 3.45
C PHE A 308 -0.34 19.99 1.98
N PRO A 309 -1.42 20.66 1.56
CA PRO A 309 -1.54 21.13 0.19
C PRO A 309 -0.78 22.44 -0.01
N THR A 310 0.50 22.35 -0.40
CA THR A 310 1.36 23.50 -0.66
C THR A 310 1.92 23.47 -2.09
N PRO A 311 2.28 24.63 -2.68
CA PRO A 311 2.90 24.66 -4.01
C PRO A 311 4.22 23.89 -4.08
N ALA A 312 4.93 23.81 -2.94
CA ALA A 312 6.19 23.08 -2.81
C ALA A 312 5.98 21.56 -2.77
N SER A 313 4.95 21.06 -2.07
CA SER A 313 4.60 19.64 -2.09
C SER A 313 4.20 19.17 -3.49
N ARG A 314 3.48 20.00 -4.26
CA ARG A 314 3.19 19.77 -5.69
C ARG A 314 4.47 19.63 -6.54
N LEU A 315 5.42 20.55 -6.38
CA LEU A 315 6.68 20.50 -7.13
C LEU A 315 7.48 19.24 -6.78
N ALA A 316 7.59 18.90 -5.49
CA ALA A 316 8.26 17.68 -5.04
C ALA A 316 7.62 16.41 -5.63
N LEU A 317 6.29 16.33 -5.67
CA LEU A 317 5.57 15.19 -6.29
C LEU A 317 5.77 15.14 -7.81
N THR A 318 5.80 16.30 -8.48
CA THR A 318 6.04 16.38 -9.93
C THR A 318 7.46 15.92 -10.27
N ASP A 319 8.46 16.34 -9.49
CA ASP A 319 9.85 15.91 -9.64
C ASP A 319 9.99 14.37 -9.54
N ILE A 320 9.31 13.75 -8.56
CA ILE A 320 9.31 12.28 -8.40
C ILE A 320 8.65 11.56 -9.58
N LEU A 321 7.60 12.17 -10.15
CA LEU A 321 6.89 11.59 -11.27
C LEU A 321 7.75 11.58 -12.55
N GLU A 322 8.56 12.62 -12.73
CA GLU A 322 9.52 12.76 -13.83
C GLU A 322 10.78 11.90 -13.65
N GLN A 323 11.15 11.57 -12.41
CA GLN A 323 12.39 10.86 -12.14
C GLN A 323 12.33 9.38 -12.52
N GLU A 324 12.93 9.02 -13.65
CA GLU A 324 12.95 7.65 -14.20
C GLU A 324 13.61 6.58 -13.30
N GLN A 325 14.38 6.97 -12.30
CA GLN A 325 15.00 6.04 -11.34
C GLN A 325 14.07 5.68 -10.17
N CYS A 326 12.97 6.41 -9.98
CA CYS A 326 12.05 6.18 -8.86
C CYS A 326 11.19 4.93 -9.11
N PHE A 327 10.86 4.21 -8.03
CA PHE A 327 10.05 3.01 -8.10
C PHE A 327 8.63 3.29 -8.63
N TYR A 328 8.11 2.41 -9.48
CA TYR A 328 6.88 2.69 -10.24
C TYR A 328 5.65 2.88 -9.32
N ARG A 329 5.54 2.15 -8.21
CA ARG A 329 4.41 2.30 -7.26
C ARG A 329 4.44 3.62 -6.51
N VAL A 330 5.64 4.11 -6.16
CA VAL A 330 5.82 5.45 -5.57
C VAL A 330 5.31 6.50 -6.54
N ARG A 331 5.61 6.38 -7.84
CA ARG A 331 5.09 7.29 -8.87
C ARG A 331 3.58 7.19 -9.04
N MET A 332 3.01 5.99 -8.99
CA MET A 332 1.56 5.80 -9.02
C MET A 332 0.88 6.48 -7.83
N LEU A 333 1.39 6.28 -6.61
CA LEU A 333 0.89 6.93 -5.40
C LEU A 333 1.07 8.46 -5.44
N ALA A 334 2.22 8.94 -5.92
CA ALA A 334 2.47 10.37 -6.10
C ALA A 334 1.46 11.00 -7.08
N CYS A 335 1.07 10.27 -8.12
CA CYS A 335 0.06 10.73 -9.07
C CYS A 335 -1.33 10.88 -8.42
N PHE A 336 -1.74 9.94 -7.58
CA PHE A 336 -2.99 10.04 -6.82
C PHE A 336 -2.94 11.15 -5.76
N CYS A 337 -1.81 11.31 -5.07
CA CYS A 337 -1.60 12.38 -4.11
C CYS A 337 -1.65 13.76 -4.79
N LEU A 338 -1.04 13.90 -5.98
CA LEU A 338 -1.11 15.12 -6.78
C LEU A 338 -2.56 15.49 -7.13
N ALA A 339 -3.40 14.51 -7.48
CA ALA A 339 -4.82 14.74 -7.75
C ALA A 339 -5.57 15.23 -6.49
N LYS A 340 -5.31 14.63 -5.32
CA LYS A 340 -5.89 15.08 -4.04
C LYS A 340 -5.46 16.50 -3.66
N ILE A 341 -4.17 16.82 -3.80
CA ILE A 341 -3.64 18.17 -3.53
C ILE A 341 -4.25 19.18 -4.50
N ALA A 342 -4.33 18.85 -5.79
CA ALA A 342 -4.97 19.71 -6.78
C ALA A 342 -6.43 20.05 -6.39
N ASN A 343 -7.19 19.06 -5.90
CA ASN A 343 -8.57 19.24 -5.44
C ASN A 343 -8.70 20.11 -4.17
N SER A 344 -7.64 20.22 -3.37
CA SER A 344 -7.62 21.12 -2.21
C SER A 344 -7.11 22.52 -2.55
N MET A 345 -6.39 22.67 -3.67
CA MET A 345 -5.75 23.93 -4.10
C MET A 345 -6.52 24.66 -5.21
N VAL A 346 -7.78 24.32 -5.45
CA VAL A 346 -8.54 24.77 -6.64
C VAL A 346 -8.61 26.29 -6.80
N SER A 347 -8.62 27.05 -5.69
CA SER A 347 -8.61 28.52 -5.72
C SER A 347 -7.29 29.13 -6.20
N THR A 348 -6.18 28.44 -5.96
CA THR A 348 -4.81 28.87 -6.32
C THR A 348 -4.29 28.22 -7.59
N TRP A 349 -4.82 27.05 -7.96
CA TRP A 349 -4.33 26.28 -9.08
C TRP A 349 -5.42 25.40 -9.70
N THR A 350 -5.60 25.56 -11.00
CA THR A 350 -6.33 24.60 -11.82
C THR A 350 -5.42 23.39 -12.10
N GLY A 351 -5.69 22.27 -11.43
CA GLY A 351 -4.97 20.99 -11.56
C GLY A 351 -4.77 20.42 -13.00
N PRO A 352 -5.78 20.49 -13.89
CA PRO A 352 -5.74 19.84 -15.21
C PRO A 352 -4.55 20.18 -16.12
N PRO A 353 -4.15 21.45 -16.32
CA PRO A 353 -3.07 21.82 -17.24
C PRO A 353 -1.71 21.18 -16.91
N ALA A 354 -1.32 21.03 -15.64
CA ALA A 354 0.01 20.47 -15.34
C ALA A 354 0.05 18.95 -15.52
N MET A 355 -0.99 18.21 -15.13
CA MET A 355 -1.03 16.76 -15.35
C MET A 355 -1.12 16.42 -16.84
N LYS A 356 -1.90 17.20 -17.61
CA LYS A 356 -1.94 17.09 -19.08
C LYS A 356 -0.58 17.40 -19.71
N SER A 357 0.06 18.51 -19.32
CA SER A 357 1.39 18.87 -19.79
C SER A 357 2.43 17.79 -19.50
N LEU A 358 2.38 17.20 -18.30
CA LEU A 358 3.27 16.13 -17.89
C LEU A 358 3.03 14.86 -18.72
N PHE A 359 1.77 14.46 -18.93
CA PHE A 359 1.44 13.32 -19.78
C PHE A 359 1.91 13.56 -21.22
N THR A 360 1.64 14.73 -21.78
CA THR A 360 2.04 15.09 -23.15
C THR A 360 3.56 15.06 -23.31
N ARG A 361 4.31 15.60 -22.35
CA ARG A 361 5.78 15.61 -22.40
C ARG A 361 6.38 14.19 -22.36
N MET A 362 5.79 13.29 -21.56
CA MET A 362 6.30 11.92 -21.40
C MET A 362 5.84 10.99 -22.53
N PHE A 363 4.56 11.04 -22.91
CA PHE A 363 3.91 10.00 -23.72
C PHE A 363 3.43 10.44 -25.11
N CYS A 364 3.27 11.75 -25.37
CA CYS A 364 2.84 12.23 -26.69
C CYS A 364 4.01 12.45 -27.67
N CYS A 365 3.68 12.52 -28.96
CA CYS A 365 4.62 12.82 -30.03
C CYS A 365 5.16 14.25 -29.89
N LYS A 366 6.49 14.44 -30.03
CA LYS A 366 7.13 15.76 -29.94
C LYS A 366 6.63 16.75 -30.99
N THR A 367 6.13 16.25 -32.12
CA THR A 367 5.62 17.03 -33.26
C THR A 367 4.12 17.33 -33.18
N CYS A 368 3.34 16.55 -32.43
CA CYS A 368 1.88 16.71 -32.30
C CYS A 368 1.46 16.44 -30.84
N PRO A 369 1.27 17.48 -30.01
CA PRO A 369 0.96 17.35 -28.59
C PRO A 369 -0.30 16.54 -28.28
N ASN A 370 -1.25 16.53 -29.22
CA ASN A 370 -2.56 15.88 -29.06
C ASN A 370 -2.57 14.40 -29.49
N ILE A 371 -1.48 13.88 -30.08
CA ILE A 371 -1.41 12.48 -30.54
C ILE A 371 -0.45 11.69 -29.65
N VAL A 372 -0.99 10.65 -29.02
CA VAL A 372 -0.21 9.70 -28.21
C VAL A 372 0.74 8.93 -29.13
N LYS A 373 1.97 8.68 -28.67
CA LYS A 373 2.88 7.78 -29.40
C LYS A 373 2.28 6.38 -29.48
N THR A 374 2.65 5.62 -30.51
CA THR A 374 2.34 4.18 -30.56
C THR A 374 2.81 3.51 -29.28
N ASN A 375 1.95 2.69 -28.67
CA ASN A 375 2.23 2.08 -27.38
C ASN A 375 3.48 1.21 -27.44
N ASN A 376 4.34 1.35 -26.43
CA ASN A 376 5.52 0.50 -26.22
C ASN A 376 5.56 0.05 -24.76
N PHE A 377 5.10 -1.17 -24.47
CA PHE A 377 5.06 -1.71 -23.11
C PHE A 377 6.32 -2.49 -22.72
N MET A 378 7.42 -2.33 -23.46
CA MET A 378 8.72 -2.90 -23.09
C MET A 378 9.25 -2.30 -21.77
N ASN A 379 8.93 -1.04 -21.48
CA ASN A 379 9.24 -0.41 -20.20
C ASN A 379 8.01 -0.47 -19.29
N PHE A 380 8.06 -1.34 -18.28
CA PHE A 380 6.96 -1.51 -17.34
C PHE A 380 6.72 -0.29 -16.45
N GLN A 381 7.77 0.47 -16.11
CA GLN A 381 7.61 1.67 -15.27
C GLN A 381 6.77 2.73 -16.00
N SER A 382 7.10 2.99 -17.26
CA SER A 382 6.35 3.93 -18.09
C SER A 382 4.94 3.42 -18.37
N TYR A 383 4.75 2.11 -18.52
CA TYR A 383 3.43 1.50 -18.69
C TYR A 383 2.52 1.69 -17.46
N PHE A 384 2.99 1.36 -16.25
CA PHE A 384 2.22 1.54 -15.03
C PHE A 384 1.88 3.01 -14.78
N LEU A 385 2.80 3.92 -15.13
CA LEU A 385 2.56 5.35 -15.06
C LEU A 385 1.52 5.81 -16.09
N GLN A 386 1.67 5.41 -17.36
CA GLN A 386 0.73 5.73 -18.44
C GLN A 386 -0.68 5.24 -18.11
N LYS A 387 -0.79 4.07 -17.47
CA LYS A 387 -2.06 3.51 -16.99
C LYS A 387 -2.70 4.33 -15.86
N THR A 388 -1.90 4.80 -14.91
CA THR A 388 -2.39 5.43 -13.67
C THR A 388 -2.73 6.91 -13.84
N MET A 389 -1.99 7.64 -14.69
CA MET A 389 -2.18 9.08 -14.86
C MET A 389 -3.60 9.47 -15.30
N PRO A 390 -4.23 8.81 -16.30
CA PRO A 390 -5.61 9.14 -16.68
C PRO A 390 -6.62 8.94 -15.54
N VAL A 391 -6.43 7.88 -14.73
CA VAL A 391 -7.30 7.60 -13.58
C VAL A 391 -7.16 8.69 -12.52
N ALA A 392 -5.93 9.13 -12.23
CA ALA A 392 -5.69 10.23 -11.31
C ALA A 392 -6.24 11.56 -11.85
N MET A 393 -6.09 11.83 -13.14
CA MET A 393 -6.67 13.03 -13.79
C MET A 393 -8.20 13.02 -13.69
N ALA A 394 -8.84 11.86 -13.86
CA ALA A 394 -10.29 11.72 -13.72
C ALA A 394 -10.80 11.97 -12.29
N LEU A 395 -9.93 11.94 -11.27
CA LEU A 395 -10.26 12.30 -9.89
C LEU A 395 -10.16 13.82 -9.62
N LEU A 396 -9.66 14.61 -10.58
CA LEU A 396 -9.62 16.05 -10.44
C LEU A 396 -11.04 16.63 -10.40
N ARG A 397 -11.25 17.59 -9.52
CA ARG A 397 -12.52 18.30 -9.31
C ARG A 397 -12.25 19.79 -9.30
N ASP A 398 -13.14 20.53 -9.95
CA ASP A 398 -13.17 22.00 -9.93
C ASP A 398 -13.88 22.53 -8.68
N VAL A 399 -13.96 23.87 -8.50
CA VAL A 399 -14.56 24.53 -7.32
C VAL A 399 -16.01 24.08 -7.11
N HIS A 400 -16.70 23.76 -8.20
CA HIS A 400 -18.08 23.26 -8.21
C HIS A 400 -18.20 21.75 -7.97
N ASN A 401 -17.12 21.06 -7.56
CA ASN A 401 -17.02 19.61 -7.43
C ASN A 401 -17.31 18.84 -8.74
N LEU A 402 -17.17 19.51 -9.89
CA LEU A 402 -17.36 18.92 -11.21
C LEU A 402 -16.01 18.47 -11.79
N CYS A 403 -16.02 17.38 -12.54
CA CYS A 403 -14.84 17.00 -13.34
C CYS A 403 -14.63 18.05 -14.46
N PRO A 404 -13.40 18.59 -14.62
CA PRO A 404 -13.11 19.54 -15.70
C PRO A 404 -13.32 18.91 -17.09
N LYS A 405 -14.06 19.59 -17.97
CA LYS A 405 -14.37 19.09 -19.33
C LYS A 405 -13.11 18.78 -20.16
N GLU A 406 -12.05 19.55 -19.96
CA GLU A 406 -10.76 19.33 -20.63
C GLU A 406 -10.17 17.95 -20.34
N VAL A 407 -10.38 17.43 -19.12
CA VAL A 407 -9.90 16.11 -18.71
C VAL A 407 -10.72 15.02 -19.37
N LEU A 408 -12.05 15.16 -19.41
CA LEU A 408 -12.92 14.21 -20.08
C LEU A 408 -12.59 14.11 -21.57
N MET A 409 -12.49 15.25 -22.26
CA MET A 409 -12.12 15.29 -23.67
C MET A 409 -10.73 14.66 -23.90
N PHE A 410 -9.78 14.94 -23.00
CA PHE A 410 -8.45 14.34 -23.09
C PHE A 410 -8.49 12.81 -22.95
N ILE A 411 -9.27 12.25 -22.01
CA ILE A 411 -9.39 10.78 -21.87
C ILE A 411 -10.07 10.17 -23.10
N LEU A 412 -11.10 10.83 -23.66
CA LEU A 412 -11.73 10.39 -24.90
C LEU A 412 -10.75 10.42 -26.09
N ASP A 413 -9.91 11.44 -26.18
CA ASP A 413 -8.84 11.50 -27.18
C ASP A 413 -7.83 10.35 -26.99
N LEU A 414 -7.43 10.03 -25.75
CA LEU A 414 -6.56 8.88 -25.46
C LEU A 414 -7.17 7.56 -25.93
N ILE A 415 -8.48 7.38 -25.75
CA ILE A 415 -9.22 6.20 -26.21
C ILE A 415 -9.28 6.15 -27.74
N LYS A 416 -9.53 7.27 -28.39
CA LYS A 416 -9.67 7.38 -29.86
C LYS A 416 -8.35 7.15 -30.58
N TYR A 417 -7.26 7.69 -30.05
CA TYR A 417 -5.92 7.62 -30.64
C TYR A 417 -5.07 6.45 -30.12
N ASN A 418 -5.65 5.52 -29.37
CA ASN A 418 -4.94 4.34 -28.89
C ASN A 418 -4.54 3.42 -30.07
N ASP A 419 -3.23 3.33 -30.34
CA ASP A 419 -2.66 2.44 -31.35
C ASP A 419 -1.69 1.44 -30.71
N ASN A 420 -2.09 0.17 -30.70
CA ASN A 420 -1.32 -0.95 -30.19
C ASN A 420 -0.76 -1.88 -31.30
N ARG A 421 -0.87 -1.51 -32.59
CA ARG A 421 -0.51 -2.39 -33.71
C ARG A 421 0.95 -2.83 -33.73
N LYS A 422 1.86 -2.00 -33.22
CA LYS A 422 3.32 -2.27 -33.18
C LYS A 422 3.77 -2.96 -31.90
N ASN A 423 2.90 -3.04 -30.90
CA ASN A 423 3.27 -3.53 -29.58
C ASN A 423 3.14 -5.05 -29.53
N LYS A 424 4.08 -5.71 -28.85
CA LYS A 424 4.04 -7.18 -28.68
C LYS A 424 3.10 -7.62 -27.56
N PHE A 425 2.70 -6.69 -26.70
CA PHE A 425 1.86 -6.92 -25.54
C PHE A 425 0.43 -6.46 -25.77
N SER A 426 -0.53 -7.13 -25.15
CA SER A 426 -1.94 -6.72 -25.16
C SER A 426 -2.17 -5.47 -24.32
N ASP A 427 -3.01 -4.55 -24.80
CA ASP A 427 -3.38 -3.29 -24.13
C ASP A 427 -4.65 -3.39 -23.28
N ASN A 428 -5.12 -4.61 -23.00
CA ASN A 428 -6.38 -4.88 -22.28
C ASN A 428 -6.49 -4.11 -20.97
N TYR A 429 -5.45 -4.14 -20.14
CA TYR A 429 -5.42 -3.45 -18.85
C TYR A 429 -5.28 -1.93 -18.96
N TYR A 430 -4.67 -1.42 -20.03
CA TYR A 430 -4.63 0.01 -20.29
C TYR A 430 -6.02 0.53 -20.67
N ARG A 431 -6.70 -0.18 -21.59
CA ARG A 431 -8.07 0.13 -22.00
C ARG A 431 -9.07 0.01 -20.86
N ALA A 432 -8.96 -1.04 -20.05
CA ALA A 432 -9.74 -1.23 -18.83
C ALA A 432 -9.66 -0.01 -17.91
N GLU A 433 -8.46 0.54 -17.70
CA GLU A 433 -8.31 1.65 -16.76
C GLU A 433 -8.58 3.03 -17.37
N LEU A 434 -8.54 3.16 -18.70
CA LEU A 434 -9.18 4.30 -19.36
C LEU A 434 -10.70 4.30 -19.15
N ILE A 435 -11.34 3.12 -19.13
CA ILE A 435 -12.78 3.00 -18.82
C ILE A 435 -13.05 3.31 -17.35
N ASP A 436 -12.21 2.83 -16.43
CA ASP A 436 -12.30 3.20 -15.01
C ASP A 436 -12.08 4.72 -14.81
N ALA A 437 -11.18 5.33 -15.58
CA ALA A 437 -11.01 6.79 -15.60
C ALA A 437 -12.26 7.50 -16.11
N LEU A 438 -12.90 7.01 -17.18
CA LEU A 438 -14.19 7.55 -17.63
C LEU A 438 -15.26 7.43 -16.53
N ALA A 439 -15.34 6.29 -15.84
CA ALA A 439 -16.26 6.10 -14.72
C ALA A 439 -16.01 7.11 -13.59
N ASN A 440 -14.75 7.32 -13.22
CA ASN A 440 -14.36 8.26 -12.16
C ASN A 440 -14.58 9.73 -12.54
N SER A 441 -14.62 10.05 -13.85
CA SER A 441 -14.93 11.40 -14.34
C SER A 441 -16.40 11.78 -14.19
N VAL A 442 -17.29 10.79 -14.04
CA VAL A 442 -18.73 11.00 -13.89
C VAL A 442 -18.98 11.68 -12.55
N THR A 443 -19.56 12.87 -12.61
CA THR A 443 -19.99 13.61 -11.42
C THR A 443 -21.44 13.26 -11.09
N PRO A 444 -21.86 13.23 -9.80
CA PRO A 444 -23.25 13.05 -9.44
C PRO A 444 -24.13 14.06 -10.17
N ALA A 445 -25.17 13.58 -10.83
CA ALA A 445 -26.12 14.48 -11.46
C ALA A 445 -26.85 15.25 -10.36
N VAL A 446 -26.71 16.57 -10.31
CA VAL A 446 -27.52 17.42 -9.42
C VAL A 446 -28.98 17.19 -9.78
N SER A 447 -29.67 16.39 -8.98
CA SER A 447 -31.07 16.00 -9.19
C SER A 447 -31.94 17.18 -8.77
N VAL A 448 -32.13 18.14 -9.67
CA VAL A 448 -33.07 19.23 -9.42
C VAL A 448 -34.52 18.74 -9.54
N ASN A 449 -34.84 17.65 -10.27
CA ASN A 449 -36.19 17.11 -10.35
C ASN A 449 -36.25 15.59 -10.54
N ASN A 450 -37.27 14.96 -9.94
CA ASN A 450 -37.64 13.55 -9.96
C ASN A 450 -38.20 13.07 -11.33
N GLU A 451 -37.60 13.50 -12.43
CA GLU A 451 -37.99 13.00 -13.75
C GLU A 451 -37.17 11.74 -14.08
N VAL A 452 -37.88 10.68 -14.50
CA VAL A 452 -37.27 9.46 -15.03
C VAL A 452 -36.45 9.85 -16.26
N ARG A 453 -35.13 9.95 -16.08
CA ARG A 453 -34.21 10.37 -17.14
C ARG A 453 -34.20 9.34 -18.26
N THR A 454 -34.80 9.69 -19.38
CA THR A 454 -34.63 8.97 -20.65
C THR A 454 -33.26 9.29 -21.25
N LEU A 455 -32.74 8.40 -22.10
CA LEU A 455 -31.42 8.54 -22.76
C LEU A 455 -31.27 9.87 -23.54
N ASP A 456 -32.38 10.46 -23.98
CA ASP A 456 -32.40 11.69 -24.79
C ASP A 456 -32.21 12.98 -23.96
N ASN A 457 -32.45 12.94 -22.65
CA ASN A 457 -32.25 14.07 -21.72
C ASN A 457 -30.92 13.99 -20.95
N LEU A 458 -30.03 13.09 -21.35
CA LEU A 458 -28.71 12.96 -20.74
C LEU A 458 -27.78 14.11 -21.15
N ASN A 459 -26.91 14.51 -20.23
CA ASN A 459 -25.81 15.41 -20.56
C ASN A 459 -25.00 14.84 -21.74
N PRO A 460 -24.62 15.67 -22.72
CA PRO A 460 -23.92 15.21 -23.93
C PRO A 460 -22.61 14.48 -23.58
N ASP A 461 -21.94 14.93 -22.53
CA ASP A 461 -20.72 14.32 -22.00
C ASP A 461 -20.94 12.88 -21.52
N VAL A 462 -22.07 12.61 -20.83
CA VAL A 462 -22.41 11.28 -20.31
C VAL A 462 -22.85 10.34 -21.44
N ARG A 463 -23.52 10.89 -22.46
CA ARG A 463 -23.87 10.14 -23.67
C ARG A 463 -22.61 9.63 -24.38
N LEU A 464 -21.58 10.47 -24.53
CA LEU A 464 -20.29 10.03 -25.12
C LEU A 464 -19.64 8.91 -24.30
N ILE A 465 -19.68 9.01 -22.97
CA ILE A 465 -19.15 7.96 -22.08
C ILE A 465 -19.92 6.64 -22.29
N LEU A 466 -21.25 6.69 -22.36
CA LEU A 466 -22.10 5.51 -22.60
C LEU A 466 -21.87 4.89 -23.97
N GLU A 467 -21.70 5.71 -25.02
CA GLU A 467 -21.37 5.26 -26.37
C GLU A 467 -20.03 4.51 -26.38
N GLU A 468 -19.01 5.05 -25.71
CA GLU A 468 -17.71 4.39 -25.58
C GLU A 468 -17.79 3.08 -24.78
N ILE A 469 -18.43 3.07 -23.61
CA ILE A 469 -18.61 1.85 -22.81
C ILE A 469 -19.33 0.75 -23.62
N THR A 470 -20.40 1.13 -24.33
CA THR A 470 -21.17 0.21 -25.18
C THR A 470 -20.31 -0.31 -26.34
N ARG A 471 -19.48 0.55 -26.94
CA ARG A 471 -18.52 0.16 -27.98
C ARG A 471 -17.52 -0.87 -27.45
N PHE A 472 -16.95 -0.67 -26.26
CA PHE A 472 -16.02 -1.63 -25.64
C PHE A 472 -16.70 -2.96 -25.28
N LEU A 473 -17.92 -2.94 -24.76
CA LEU A 473 -18.70 -4.16 -24.47
C LEU A 473 -19.00 -4.96 -25.74
N ASN A 474 -19.46 -4.29 -26.79
CA ASN A 474 -19.73 -4.95 -28.08
C ASN A 474 -18.45 -5.50 -28.70
N MET A 475 -17.35 -4.75 -28.61
CA MET A 475 -16.06 -5.20 -29.10
C MET A 475 -15.54 -6.40 -28.32
N GLU A 476 -15.67 -6.45 -27.00
CA GLU A 476 -15.32 -7.62 -26.17
C GLU A 476 -16.17 -8.86 -26.49
N LYS A 477 -17.44 -8.66 -26.87
CA LYS A 477 -18.33 -9.75 -27.29
C LYS A 477 -17.87 -10.37 -28.61
N LEU A 478 -17.26 -9.58 -29.50
CA LEU A 478 -16.72 -10.05 -30.79
C LEU A 478 -15.27 -10.55 -30.67
N LEU A 479 -14.46 -9.85 -29.87
CA LEU A 479 -13.04 -10.09 -29.64
C LEU A 479 -12.76 -10.13 -28.13
N PRO A 480 -12.97 -11.30 -27.48
CA PRO A 480 -12.71 -11.47 -26.07
C PRO A 480 -11.25 -11.15 -25.73
N SER A 481 -11.05 -10.20 -24.81
CA SER A 481 -9.75 -9.95 -24.21
C SER A 481 -9.47 -10.97 -23.10
N TYR A 482 -8.24 -10.96 -22.58
CA TYR A 482 -7.86 -11.82 -21.46
C TYR A 482 -8.86 -11.65 -20.29
N ARG A 483 -9.54 -12.74 -19.93
CA ARG A 483 -10.51 -12.81 -18.83
C ARG A 483 -11.68 -11.81 -18.90
N HIS A 484 -11.96 -11.23 -20.07
CA HIS A 484 -12.95 -10.17 -20.21
C HIS A 484 -12.71 -8.97 -19.26
N THR A 485 -11.44 -8.60 -19.07
CA THR A 485 -11.04 -7.52 -18.13
C THR A 485 -11.70 -6.18 -18.47
N ILE A 486 -11.91 -5.91 -19.76
CA ILE A 486 -12.58 -4.71 -20.25
C ILE A 486 -14.07 -4.74 -19.85
N THR A 487 -14.76 -5.87 -20.03
CA THR A 487 -16.16 -6.05 -19.59
C THR A 487 -16.33 -5.82 -18.11
N VAL A 488 -15.41 -6.35 -17.27
CA VAL A 488 -15.43 -6.10 -15.82
C VAL A 488 -15.38 -4.61 -15.49
N SER A 489 -14.51 -3.86 -16.18
CA SER A 489 -14.36 -2.41 -16.00
C SER A 489 -15.60 -1.66 -16.51
N CYS A 490 -16.17 -2.07 -17.64
CA CYS A 490 -17.43 -1.53 -18.16
C CYS A 490 -18.60 -1.75 -17.19
N LEU A 491 -18.73 -2.93 -16.58
CA LEU A 491 -19.79 -3.21 -15.60
C LEU A 491 -19.67 -2.32 -14.36
N LYS A 492 -18.44 -2.13 -13.86
CA LYS A 492 -18.16 -1.18 -12.77
C LYS A 492 -18.52 0.25 -13.17
N ALA A 493 -18.14 0.68 -14.39
CA ALA A 493 -18.46 2.00 -14.92
C ALA A 493 -19.99 2.23 -15.02
N ILE A 494 -20.74 1.25 -15.50
CA ILE A 494 -22.21 1.30 -15.55
C ILE A 494 -22.79 1.42 -14.13
N ARG A 495 -22.25 0.68 -13.15
CA ARG A 495 -22.71 0.80 -11.76
C ARG A 495 -22.42 2.19 -11.18
N VAL A 496 -21.29 2.80 -11.50
CA VAL A 496 -20.98 4.19 -11.11
C VAL A 496 -21.98 5.18 -11.74
N LEU A 497 -22.32 5.00 -13.02
CA LEU A 497 -23.33 5.80 -13.71
C LEU A 497 -24.72 5.67 -13.08
N GLN A 498 -25.09 4.46 -12.64
CA GLN A 498 -26.33 4.22 -11.89
C GLN A 498 -26.32 4.88 -10.50
N LYS A 499 -25.21 4.74 -9.74
CA LYS A 499 -25.05 5.38 -8.42
C LYS A 499 -25.16 6.91 -8.49
N ASN A 500 -24.66 7.49 -9.59
CA ASN A 500 -24.72 8.93 -9.85
C ASN A 500 -26.06 9.40 -10.47
N GLY A 501 -27.02 8.48 -10.67
CA GLY A 501 -28.38 8.78 -11.15
C GLY A 501 -28.48 9.13 -12.64
N HIS A 502 -27.46 8.86 -13.45
CA HIS A 502 -27.51 9.10 -14.90
C HIS A 502 -28.24 7.98 -15.64
N VAL A 503 -28.04 6.74 -15.21
CA VAL A 503 -28.71 5.56 -15.78
C VAL A 503 -29.75 5.07 -14.77
N PRO A 504 -30.94 4.61 -15.20
CA PRO A 504 -31.90 3.99 -14.29
C PRO A 504 -31.24 2.84 -13.52
N SER A 505 -31.58 2.73 -12.24
CA SER A 505 -31.01 1.72 -11.36
C SER A 505 -31.70 0.37 -11.58
N ASP A 506 -31.47 -0.20 -12.77
CA ASP A 506 -32.01 -1.51 -13.17
C ASP A 506 -30.96 -2.61 -12.97
N PRO A 507 -31.25 -3.65 -12.17
CA PRO A 507 -30.33 -4.77 -11.95
C PRO A 507 -30.36 -5.80 -13.07
N ALA A 508 -31.27 -5.68 -14.06
CA ALA A 508 -31.48 -6.68 -15.11
C ALA A 508 -30.20 -6.98 -15.91
N LEU A 509 -29.41 -5.94 -16.23
CA LEU A 509 -28.14 -6.10 -16.91
C LEU A 509 -27.17 -6.95 -16.08
N PHE A 510 -26.95 -6.60 -14.81
CA PHE A 510 -26.04 -7.36 -13.94
C PHE A 510 -26.54 -8.77 -13.65
N LYS A 511 -27.85 -8.99 -13.55
CA LYS A 511 -28.42 -10.33 -13.43
C LYS A 511 -28.04 -11.20 -14.63
N SER A 512 -28.17 -10.69 -15.86
CA SER A 512 -27.77 -11.43 -17.06
C SER A 512 -26.28 -11.78 -17.06
N TYR A 513 -25.41 -10.86 -16.65
CA TYR A 513 -23.96 -11.12 -16.53
C TYR A 513 -23.57 -12.00 -15.34
N ALA A 514 -24.45 -12.18 -14.35
CA ALA A 514 -24.23 -13.08 -13.22
C ALA A 514 -24.66 -14.54 -13.51
N GLU A 515 -25.38 -14.77 -14.61
CA GLU A 515 -25.84 -16.09 -15.03
C GLU A 515 -24.69 -17.07 -15.29
N TYR A 516 -25.02 -18.37 -15.21
CA TYR A 516 -24.09 -19.44 -15.47
C TYR A 516 -23.67 -19.45 -16.95
N GLY A 517 -22.39 -19.68 -17.23
CA GLY A 517 -21.82 -19.67 -18.58
C GLY A 517 -20.92 -18.46 -18.87
N HIS A 518 -21.02 -17.39 -18.07
CA HIS A 518 -20.07 -16.28 -18.12
C HIS A 518 -18.79 -16.58 -17.32
N PHE A 519 -17.69 -15.93 -17.71
CA PHE A 519 -16.40 -16.05 -17.04
C PHE A 519 -16.46 -15.60 -15.57
N ILE A 520 -15.63 -16.21 -14.72
CA ILE A 520 -15.66 -16.01 -13.26
C ILE A 520 -15.55 -14.53 -12.88
N ASP A 521 -14.58 -13.80 -13.45
CA ASP A 521 -14.35 -12.39 -13.12
C ASP A 521 -15.55 -11.49 -13.52
N VAL A 522 -16.23 -11.81 -14.63
CA VAL A 522 -17.45 -11.09 -15.07
C VAL A 522 -18.60 -11.34 -14.11
N ARG A 523 -18.78 -12.59 -13.68
CA ARG A 523 -19.84 -12.96 -12.73
C ARG A 523 -19.60 -12.34 -11.36
N ILE A 524 -18.36 -12.34 -10.86
CA ILE A 524 -18.00 -11.67 -9.60
C ILE A 524 -18.30 -10.17 -9.70
N ALA A 525 -17.84 -9.50 -10.77
CA ALA A 525 -18.10 -8.07 -10.93
C ALA A 525 -19.60 -7.73 -11.03
N ALA A 526 -20.37 -8.57 -11.70
CA ALA A 526 -21.82 -8.42 -11.78
C ALA A 526 -22.50 -8.65 -10.42
N LEU A 527 -22.08 -9.67 -9.66
CA LEU A 527 -22.58 -9.94 -8.32
C LEU A 527 -22.22 -8.81 -7.35
N ASP A 528 -20.99 -8.29 -7.39
CA ASP A 528 -20.57 -7.13 -6.59
C ASP A 528 -21.46 -5.91 -6.90
N ALA A 529 -21.74 -5.64 -8.18
CA ALA A 529 -22.63 -4.57 -8.60
C ALA A 529 -24.07 -4.76 -8.12
N VAL A 530 -24.57 -6.00 -8.08
CA VAL A 530 -25.90 -6.35 -7.53
C VAL A 530 -25.93 -6.20 -6.01
N VAL A 531 -24.90 -6.65 -5.30
CA VAL A 531 -24.79 -6.47 -3.84
C VAL A 531 -24.78 -4.99 -3.49
N ASP A 532 -24.00 -4.19 -4.23
CA ASP A 532 -23.98 -2.74 -4.12
C ASP A 532 -25.30 -2.06 -4.50
N TYR A 533 -26.17 -2.72 -5.25
CA TYR A 533 -27.53 -2.24 -5.56
C TYR A 533 -28.53 -2.56 -4.46
N THR A 534 -28.34 -3.68 -3.76
CA THR A 534 -29.20 -4.07 -2.64
C THR A 534 -28.90 -3.33 -1.33
N LYS A 535 -27.68 -2.81 -1.18
CA LYS A 535 -27.28 -1.91 -0.08
C LYS A 535 -27.68 -0.49 -0.40
#